data_AF-A0A3M1D2W9-F1
#
_entry.id   AF-A0A3M1D2W9-F1
#
_cell.length_a   1.000
_cell.length_b   1.000
_cell.length_c   1.000
_cell.angle_alpha   90.00
_cell.angle_beta   90.00
_cell.angle_gamma   90.00
#
_symmetry.space_group_name_H-M   'P 1'
#
loop_
_entity.id
_entity.type
_entity.pdbx_description
1 polymer ?
#
loop_
_entity_poly.entity_id
_entity_poly.type
_entity_poly.pdbx_seq_one_letter_code
_entity_poly.pdbx_strand_id
1 'polypeptide(L)'
;GYLIGKQNPDGGFGEHHESCMAKRWLGAESTPTQTAWVLMTLCRSGLAGTTAARRAADYLVRTQQPDGDWPTEPVLGVFNKSTLIRYDNYRRYFTVRALAEYAQGRDGWSIPAV
;
A
#
# COMPACT_ATOMS: atom_id res chain seq x y z
N GLY A 1 -0.56 1.11 -16.50
CA GLY A 1 0.11 2.16 -15.69
C GLY A 1 1.21 1.55 -14.85
N TYR A 2 2.21 2.35 -14.44
CA TYR A 2 3.41 1.86 -13.73
C TYR A 2 3.08 1.03 -12.49
N LEU A 3 2.29 1.58 -11.54
CA LEU A 3 1.93 0.88 -10.31
C LEU A 3 1.14 -0.41 -10.57
N ILE A 4 0.09 -0.35 -11.40
CA ILE A 4 -0.73 -1.53 -11.73
C ILE A 4 0.12 -2.69 -12.27
N GLY A 5 1.16 -2.38 -13.06
CA GLY A 5 2.09 -3.39 -13.58
C GLY A 5 3.04 -4.01 -12.55
N LYS A 6 3.02 -3.54 -11.30
CA LYS A 6 3.82 -4.07 -10.17
C LYS A 6 2.97 -4.81 -9.13
N GLN A 7 1.69 -5.07 -9.39
CA GLN A 7 0.82 -5.77 -8.45
C GLN A 7 1.20 -7.25 -8.39
N ASN A 8 1.39 -7.76 -7.17
CA ASN A 8 1.71 -9.17 -6.95
C ASN A 8 0.48 -10.08 -7.21
N PRO A 9 0.68 -11.40 -7.38
CA PRO A 9 -0.41 -12.34 -7.62
C PRO A 9 -1.47 -12.36 -6.50
N ASP A 10 -1.07 -12.13 -5.24
CA ASP A 10 -1.95 -12.06 -4.07
C ASP A 10 -2.82 -10.78 -4.01
N GLY A 11 -2.58 -9.83 -4.91
CA GLY A 11 -3.29 -8.55 -4.99
C GLY A 11 -2.60 -7.39 -4.27
N GLY A 12 -1.56 -7.63 -3.50
CA GLY A 12 -0.82 -6.59 -2.80
C GLY A 12 0.30 -5.97 -3.63
N PHE A 13 1.10 -5.12 -2.96
CA PHE A 13 2.31 -4.49 -3.50
C PHE A 13 3.46 -4.59 -2.51
N GLY A 14 4.67 -4.75 -3.03
CA GLY A 14 5.89 -4.86 -2.25
C GLY A 14 7.12 -4.39 -3.02
N GLU A 15 7.93 -3.53 -2.40
CA GLU A 15 9.22 -3.07 -2.91
C GLU A 15 10.32 -3.41 -1.90
N HIS A 16 11.45 -3.94 -2.37
CA HIS A 16 12.61 -4.21 -1.53
C HIS A 16 13.34 -2.90 -1.19
N HIS A 17 13.82 -2.74 0.06
CA HIS A 17 14.49 -1.52 0.51
C HIS A 17 15.76 -1.18 -0.30
N GLU A 18 16.44 -2.18 -0.88
CA GLU A 18 17.59 -1.99 -1.78
C GLU A 18 17.24 -1.19 -3.04
N SER A 19 15.95 -1.04 -3.38
CA SER A 19 15.51 -0.13 -4.43
C SER A 19 16.01 1.30 -4.23
N CYS A 20 16.15 1.74 -2.98
CA CYS A 20 16.70 3.06 -2.66
C CYS A 20 18.17 3.20 -3.08
N MET A 21 18.97 2.13 -2.95
CA MET A 21 20.37 2.12 -3.38
C MET A 21 20.48 1.93 -4.90
N ALA A 22 19.73 0.97 -5.44
CA ALA A 22 19.76 0.61 -6.85
C ALA A 22 19.10 1.66 -7.77
N LYS A 23 18.33 2.60 -7.21
CA LYS A 23 17.53 3.61 -7.93
C LYS A 23 16.64 3.01 -9.02
N ARG A 24 16.15 1.80 -8.78
CA ARG A 24 15.24 1.08 -9.66
C ARG A 24 14.33 0.19 -8.83
N TRP A 25 13.18 -0.13 -9.39
CA TRP A 25 12.23 -1.04 -8.76
C TRP A 25 12.83 -2.43 -8.58
N LEU A 26 12.76 -2.94 -7.35
CA LEU A 26 13.04 -4.30 -6.96
C LEU A 26 11.77 -4.81 -6.29
N GLY A 27 11.08 -5.76 -6.94
CA GLY A 27 9.87 -6.34 -6.38
C GLY A 27 10.18 -7.14 -5.12
N ALA A 28 9.24 -7.12 -4.18
CA ALA A 28 9.26 -7.92 -2.97
C ALA A 28 7.88 -8.52 -2.71
N GLU A 29 7.79 -9.37 -1.69
CA GLU A 29 6.52 -9.84 -1.15
C GLU A 29 5.65 -8.66 -0.72
N SER A 30 4.34 -8.83 -0.82
CA SER A 30 3.41 -7.77 -0.49
C SER A 30 3.46 -7.42 0.99
N THR A 31 3.40 -6.12 1.27
CA THR A 31 3.27 -5.62 2.64
C THR A 31 1.97 -4.82 2.77
N PRO A 32 1.25 -4.92 3.90
CA PRO A 32 0.11 -4.05 4.19
C PRO A 32 0.41 -2.57 3.95
N THR A 33 1.54 -2.04 4.43
CA THR A 33 1.93 -0.63 4.27
C THR A 33 2.10 -0.23 2.80
N GLN A 34 2.89 -0.97 2.01
CA GLN A 34 3.13 -0.60 0.60
C GLN A 34 1.88 -0.81 -0.25
N THR A 35 1.08 -1.83 0.07
CA THR A 35 -0.24 -2.04 -0.56
C THR A 35 -1.18 -0.88 -0.29
N ALA A 36 -1.21 -0.38 0.96
CA ALA A 36 -2.01 0.77 1.34
C ALA A 36 -1.58 2.05 0.61
N TRP A 37 -0.28 2.31 0.47
CA TRP A 37 0.21 3.46 -0.31
C TRP A 37 -0.25 3.43 -1.77
N VAL A 38 -0.16 2.26 -2.41
CA VAL A 38 -0.61 2.11 -3.80
C VAL A 38 -2.13 2.25 -3.88
N LEU A 39 -2.90 1.64 -2.97
CA LEU A 39 -4.35 1.77 -2.95
C LEU A 39 -4.79 3.24 -2.79
N MET A 40 -4.20 3.99 -1.87
CA MET A 40 -4.46 5.42 -1.70
C MET A 40 -4.15 6.19 -2.99
N THR A 41 -3.02 5.88 -3.63
CA THR A 41 -2.63 6.53 -4.90
C THR A 41 -3.64 6.24 -6.02
N LEU A 42 -4.09 4.99 -6.14
CA LEU A 42 -5.14 4.61 -7.10
C LEU A 42 -6.44 5.36 -6.80
N CYS A 43 -6.88 5.42 -5.54
CA CYS A 43 -8.10 6.14 -5.17
C CYS A 43 -8.02 7.63 -5.51
N ARG A 44 -6.93 8.30 -5.11
CA ARG A 44 -6.71 9.72 -5.37
C ARG A 44 -6.51 10.06 -6.85
N SER A 45 -6.16 9.07 -7.67
CA SER A 45 -6.06 9.21 -9.13
C SER A 45 -7.38 8.93 -9.86
N GLY A 46 -8.50 8.74 -9.15
CA GLY A 46 -9.79 8.38 -9.75
C GLY A 46 -9.85 6.92 -10.23
N LEU A 47 -8.91 6.07 -9.81
CA LEU A 47 -8.78 4.66 -10.23
C LEU A 47 -9.31 3.68 -9.17
N ALA A 48 -10.12 4.15 -8.21
CA ALA A 48 -10.75 3.30 -7.19
C ALA A 48 -11.62 2.18 -7.79
N GLY A 49 -12.25 2.41 -8.94
CA GLY A 49 -13.09 1.41 -9.62
C GLY A 49 -12.31 0.28 -10.33
N THR A 50 -10.97 0.36 -10.39
CA THR A 50 -10.17 -0.61 -11.15
C THR A 50 -10.04 -1.96 -10.43
N THR A 51 -9.83 -3.03 -11.21
CA THR A 51 -9.52 -4.36 -10.66
C THR A 51 -8.30 -4.36 -9.76
N ALA A 52 -7.29 -3.54 -10.07
CA ALA A 52 -6.09 -3.42 -9.25
C ALA A 52 -6.40 -2.84 -7.86
N ALA A 53 -7.20 -1.77 -7.79
CA ALA A 53 -7.62 -1.18 -6.52
C ALA A 53 -8.44 -2.16 -5.68
N ARG A 54 -9.39 -2.87 -6.29
CA ARG A 54 -10.17 -3.91 -5.60
C ARG A 54 -9.29 -5.01 -5.03
N ARG A 55 -8.36 -5.58 -5.82
CA ARG A 55 -7.45 -6.63 -5.35
C ARG A 55 -6.54 -6.16 -4.21
N ALA A 56 -6.13 -4.89 -4.22
CA ALA A 56 -5.35 -4.30 -3.13
C ALA A 56 -6.18 -4.14 -1.85
N ALA A 57 -7.43 -3.69 -1.96
CA ALA A 57 -8.35 -3.62 -0.82
C ALA A 57 -8.64 -5.02 -0.25
N ASP A 58 -8.91 -6.00 -1.11
CA ASP A 58 -9.14 -7.40 -0.72
C ASP A 58 -7.92 -8.00 0.00
N TYR A 59 -6.70 -7.68 -0.46
CA TYR A 59 -5.46 -8.06 0.22
C TYR A 59 -5.40 -7.47 1.64
N LEU A 60 -5.68 -6.17 1.80
CA LEU A 60 -5.64 -5.51 3.11
C LEU A 60 -6.66 -6.09 4.08
N VAL A 61 -7.89 -6.33 3.63
CA VAL A 61 -8.95 -6.94 4.46
C VAL A 61 -8.58 -8.37 4.85
N ARG A 62 -8.11 -9.18 3.89
CA ARG A 62 -7.75 -10.59 4.14
C ARG A 62 -6.54 -10.76 5.05
N THR A 63 -5.62 -9.79 5.05
CA THR A 63 -4.42 -9.82 5.88
C THR A 63 -4.60 -9.15 7.24
N GLN A 64 -5.75 -8.53 7.51
CA GLN A 64 -6.07 -8.02 8.84
C GLN A 64 -6.20 -9.19 9.83
N GLN A 65 -5.55 -9.06 10.99
CA GLN A 65 -5.57 -10.03 12.07
C GLN A 65 -6.86 -9.88 12.91
N PRO A 66 -7.24 -10.90 13.70
CA PRO A 66 -8.47 -10.85 14.51
C PRO A 66 -8.54 -9.70 15.51
N ASP A 67 -7.39 -9.16 15.94
CA ASP A 67 -7.30 -8.00 16.84
C ASP A 67 -7.41 -6.65 16.10
N GLY A 68 -7.58 -6.68 14.77
CA GLY A 68 -7.66 -5.50 13.91
C GLY A 68 -6.32 -4.96 13.43
N ASP A 69 -5.20 -5.57 13.84
CA ASP A 69 -3.86 -5.22 13.41
C ASP A 69 -3.48 -5.89 12.07
N TRP A 70 -2.30 -5.59 11.55
CA TRP A 70 -1.72 -6.26 10.36
C TRP A 70 -0.43 -6.99 10.72
N PRO A 71 0.06 -8.00 9.99
CA PRO A 71 1.33 -8.66 10.29
C PRO A 71 2.53 -7.69 10.38
N THR A 72 3.55 -8.09 11.15
CA THR A 72 4.82 -7.36 11.16
C THR A 72 5.48 -7.46 9.78
N GLU A 73 6.07 -6.35 9.34
CA GLU A 73 6.65 -6.21 8.01
C GLU A 73 8.18 -6.13 8.07
N PRO A 74 8.87 -6.40 6.94
CA PRO A 74 10.26 -5.98 6.74
C PRO A 74 10.43 -4.49 7.02
N VAL A 75 11.67 -4.05 7.28
CA VAL A 75 11.93 -2.62 7.48
C VAL A 75 11.74 -1.88 6.16
N LEU A 76 10.78 -0.96 6.12
CA LEU A 76 10.41 -0.22 4.91
C LEU A 76 11.00 1.19 4.84
N GLY A 77 11.25 1.82 5.98
CA GLY A 77 11.80 3.17 6.02
C GLY A 77 13.27 3.16 5.66
N VAL A 78 13.69 4.12 4.82
CA VAL A 78 15.08 4.26 4.39
C VAL A 78 15.51 5.72 4.51
N PHE A 79 16.64 5.95 5.18
CA PHE A 79 17.34 7.22 5.30
C PHE A 79 18.67 7.15 4.55
N ASN A 80 19.04 8.21 3.84
CA ASN A 80 20.27 8.30 3.03
C ASN A 80 20.53 7.08 2.11
N LYS A 81 19.46 6.49 1.57
CA LYS A 81 19.43 5.34 0.65
C LYS A 81 19.84 3.98 1.24
N SER A 82 20.59 3.94 2.33
CA SER A 82 21.16 2.69 2.87
C SER A 82 20.78 2.39 4.32
N THR A 83 20.36 3.40 5.09
CA THR A 83 20.08 3.22 6.52
C THR A 83 18.61 2.89 6.71
N LEU A 84 18.33 1.73 7.32
CA LEU A 84 16.97 1.26 7.55
C LEU A 84 16.39 1.82 8.85
N ILE A 85 15.12 2.24 8.80
CA ILE A 85 14.36 2.72 9.95
C ILE A 85 12.98 2.05 9.98
N ARG A 86 12.63 1.52 11.15
CA ARG A 86 11.35 0.83 11.39
C ARG A 86 10.29 1.85 11.81
N TYR A 87 9.14 1.78 11.13
CA TYR A 87 7.96 2.57 11.47
C TYR A 87 6.79 1.63 11.79
N ASP A 88 6.70 1.15 13.03
CA ASP A 88 5.72 0.12 13.40
C ASP A 88 4.26 0.55 13.25
N ASN A 89 4.00 1.86 13.31
CA ASN A 89 2.65 2.40 13.13
C ASN A 89 2.20 2.45 11.67
N TYR A 90 3.09 2.27 10.68
CA TYR A 90 2.72 2.38 9.27
C TYR A 90 1.67 1.35 8.86
N ARG A 91 1.83 0.10 9.29
CA ARG A 91 0.89 -1.00 8.99
C ARG A 91 -0.51 -0.80 9.55
N ARG A 92 -0.70 0.14 10.48
CA ARG A 92 -2.01 0.49 11.06
C ARG A 92 -2.57 1.77 10.47
N TYR A 93 -1.75 2.82 10.46
CA TYR A 93 -2.17 4.13 9.99
C TYR A 93 -2.55 4.11 8.52
N PHE A 94 -1.67 3.56 7.67
CA PHE A 94 -1.89 3.60 6.22
C PHE A 94 -2.99 2.65 5.77
N THR A 95 -3.08 1.45 6.35
CA THR A 95 -4.08 0.44 5.96
C THR A 95 -5.50 0.92 6.26
N VAL A 96 -5.75 1.43 7.46
CA VAL A 96 -7.04 2.03 7.84
C VAL A 96 -7.36 3.21 6.92
N ARG A 97 -6.39 4.09 6.66
CA ARG A 97 -6.59 5.23 5.78
C ARG A 97 -6.92 4.81 4.34
N ALA A 98 -6.22 3.81 3.80
CA ALA A 98 -6.40 3.34 2.45
C ALA A 98 -7.76 2.67 2.24
N LEU A 99 -8.22 1.87 3.21
CA LEU A 99 -9.54 1.26 3.18
C LEU A 99 -10.67 2.31 3.26
N ALA A 100 -10.50 3.34 4.09
CA ALA A 100 -11.45 4.46 4.16
C ALA A 100 -11.52 5.23 2.82
N GLU A 101 -10.37 5.58 2.23
CA GLU A 101 -10.32 6.26 0.92
C GLU A 101 -10.90 5.38 -0.20
N TYR A 102 -10.68 4.07 -0.15
CA TYR A 102 -11.25 3.13 -1.12
C TYR A 102 -12.77 3.04 -1.01
N ALA A 103 -13.32 2.93 0.20
CA ALA A 103 -14.77 2.93 0.42
C ALA A 103 -15.41 4.22 -0.11
N GLN A 104 -14.85 5.38 0.26
CA GLN A 104 -15.30 6.69 -0.22
C GLN A 104 -15.21 6.85 -1.74
N GLY A 105 -14.09 6.44 -2.34
CA GLY A 105 -13.88 6.54 -3.79
C GLY A 105 -14.82 5.64 -4.59
N ARG A 106 -15.36 4.57 -4.00
CA ARG A 106 -16.42 3.76 -4.60
C ARG A 106 -17.78 4.43 -4.53
N ASP A 107 -18.03 5.20 -3.48
CA ASP A 107 -19.28 5.92 -3.25
C ASP A 107 -19.34 7.27 -4.00
N GLY A 108 -18.29 7.58 -4.78
CA GLY A 108 -18.17 8.84 -5.52
C GLY A 108 -17.81 10.04 -4.63
N TRP A 109 -17.47 9.81 -3.36
CA TRP A 109 -17.03 10.85 -2.44
C TRP A 109 -15.58 11.23 -2.74
N SER A 110 -15.36 12.49 -3.12
CA SER A 110 -14.04 13.08 -3.24
C SER A 110 -13.68 13.89 -1.99
N ILE A 111 -12.45 13.74 -1.52
CA ILE A 111 -11.93 14.63 -0.48
C ILE A 111 -11.71 16.00 -1.15
N PRO A 112 -12.26 17.10 -0.62
CA PRO A 112 -11.96 18.44 -1.11
C PRO A 112 -10.44 18.67 -1.10
N ALA A 113 -9.90 19.25 -2.16
CA ALA A 113 -8.49 19.63 -2.19
C ALA A 113 -8.20 20.56 -0.99
N VAL A 114 -7.15 20.24 -0.23
CA VAL A 114 -6.59 21.11 0.82
C VAL A 114 -5.80 22.23 0.17
#